data_AF-A0A8S2ME09-F1
#
_entry.id   AF-A0A8S2ME09-F1
#
_cell.length_a   1.000
_cell.length_b   1.000
_cell.length_c   1.000
_cell.angle_alpha   90.00
_cell.angle_beta   90.00
_cell.angle_gamma   90.00
#
_symmetry.space_group_name_H-M   'P 1'
#
loop_
_entity.id
_entity.type
_entity.pdbx_description
1 polymer ?
#
loop_
_entity_poly.entity_id
_entity_poly.type
_entity_poly.pdbx_seq_one_letter_code
_entity_poly.pdbx_strand_id
1 'polypeptide(L)'
;MDLQDLLAILNRGVKGGHYSREYQRENYAASKIQALWRGYTSRKRLEKANQAMKQFHNSFRKRKRRETEIKEEQRQRAEVQYLATRDHYRRLRQFKLQQIQAIQLLPASEIEKYLEIQRLRSATKIQAVFRGYLLRRTLADGDRDRLIMNRAARRIQRSFHRYRQRKQAELDRRQKRLEYIKPTILTEAKREELIEQIDKWRSERAPRAMSDEEFLALHGRAQEHLNRYVTTNRAWRRIEQRQRLLLHMLNNDSEFLLSNYPKLKFVMEPNNQTILTTNHLDQAATYLNHPSSAIRYRAREAHNEALKYARAPWYKGLQIANTQDDDDDDDEDEYFNRGGLDDFSRNDILSNPVRFEYEKRKFHQFTPNTTTSSIEHHQ
;
A
#
# COMPACT_ATOMS: atom_id res chain seq x y z
N MET A 1 -49.67 38.41 -85.67
CA MET A 1 -48.85 38.03 -84.50
C MET A 1 -47.48 37.69 -85.06
N ASP A 2 -46.45 38.44 -84.67
CA ASP A 2 -45.13 38.33 -85.29
C ASP A 2 -44.38 37.10 -84.78
N LEU A 3 -43.61 36.44 -85.65
CA LEU A 3 -42.97 35.15 -85.34
C LEU A 3 -41.94 35.27 -84.19
N GLN A 4 -41.39 36.47 -83.99
CA GLN A 4 -40.48 36.82 -82.91
C GLN A 4 -41.19 36.88 -81.54
N ASP A 5 -42.43 37.35 -81.48
CA ASP A 5 -43.21 37.42 -80.23
C ASP A 5 -43.58 36.02 -79.72
N LEU A 6 -43.90 35.10 -80.65
CA LEU A 6 -44.24 33.72 -80.31
C LEU A 6 -43.02 32.95 -79.79
N LEU A 7 -41.83 33.19 -80.37
CA LEU A 7 -40.55 32.65 -79.89
C LEU A 7 -40.15 33.25 -78.53
N ALA A 8 -40.45 34.53 -78.27
CA ALA A 8 -40.20 35.15 -76.97
C ALA A 8 -41.06 34.55 -75.85
N ILE A 9 -42.34 34.27 -76.13
CA ILE A 9 -43.26 33.64 -75.17
C ILE A 9 -42.85 32.19 -74.87
N LEU A 10 -42.50 31.42 -75.90
CA LEU A 10 -42.00 30.05 -75.74
C LEU A 10 -40.69 30.02 -74.94
N ASN A 11 -39.73 30.89 -75.26
CA ASN A 11 -38.48 31.00 -74.51
C ASN A 11 -38.70 31.44 -73.05
N ARG A 12 -39.70 32.28 -72.77
CA ARG A 12 -40.05 32.72 -71.41
C ARG A 12 -40.68 31.59 -70.59
N GLY A 13 -41.55 30.78 -71.19
CA GLY A 13 -42.14 29.59 -70.56
C GLY A 13 -41.12 28.48 -70.30
N VAL A 14 -40.20 28.24 -71.24
CA VAL A 14 -39.10 27.28 -71.08
C VAL A 14 -38.14 27.74 -69.97
N LYS A 15 -37.68 29.00 -69.98
CA LYS A 15 -36.81 29.55 -68.93
C LYS A 15 -37.46 29.53 -67.54
N GLY A 16 -38.75 29.86 -67.43
CA GLY A 16 -39.50 29.79 -66.16
C GLY A 16 -39.68 28.36 -65.62
N GLY A 17 -39.91 27.38 -66.51
CA GLY A 17 -40.00 25.96 -66.16
C GLY A 17 -38.66 25.36 -65.70
N HIS A 18 -37.55 25.77 -66.33
CA HIS A 18 -36.20 25.38 -65.89
C HIS A 18 -35.87 25.96 -64.51
N TYR A 19 -36.13 27.26 -64.29
CA TYR A 19 -35.90 27.92 -63.00
C TYR A 19 -36.71 27.28 -61.86
N SER A 20 -37.97 26.93 -62.12
CA SER A 20 -38.84 26.28 -61.13
C SER A 20 -38.35 24.86 -60.77
N ARG A 21 -37.87 24.08 -61.75
CA ARG A 21 -37.28 22.75 -61.50
C ARG A 21 -35.96 22.82 -60.74
N GLU A 22 -35.09 23.79 -61.06
CA GLU A 22 -33.83 23.99 -60.35
C GLU A 22 -34.10 24.41 -58.90
N TYR A 23 -35.00 25.36 -58.69
CA TYR A 23 -35.43 25.78 -57.35
C TYR A 23 -36.02 24.62 -56.52
N GLN A 24 -36.83 23.75 -57.14
CA GLN A 24 -37.34 22.55 -56.45
C GLN A 24 -36.21 21.55 -56.09
N ARG A 25 -35.21 21.38 -56.96
CA ARG A 25 -34.05 20.52 -56.68
C ARG A 25 -33.20 21.08 -55.55
N GLU A 26 -32.96 22.39 -55.54
CA GLU A 26 -32.23 23.08 -54.48
C GLU A 26 -32.97 22.96 -53.14
N ASN A 27 -34.28 23.20 -53.11
CA ASN A 27 -35.09 23.04 -51.90
C ASN A 27 -35.12 21.60 -51.39
N TYR A 28 -35.16 20.62 -52.30
CA TYR A 28 -35.10 19.20 -51.93
C TYR A 28 -33.74 18.83 -51.34
N ALA A 29 -32.65 19.30 -51.96
CA ALA A 29 -31.30 19.09 -51.45
C ALA A 29 -31.10 19.78 -50.08
N ALA A 30 -31.53 21.03 -49.94
CA ALA A 30 -31.50 21.78 -48.68
C ALA A 30 -32.31 21.06 -47.59
N SER A 31 -33.51 20.59 -47.90
CA SER A 31 -34.35 19.83 -46.96
C SER A 31 -33.68 18.54 -46.51
N LYS A 32 -33.00 17.81 -47.41
CA LYS A 32 -32.21 16.62 -47.05
C LYS A 32 -31.05 16.94 -46.12
N ILE A 33 -30.27 17.98 -46.44
CA ILE A 33 -29.13 18.41 -45.62
C ILE A 33 -29.62 18.82 -44.23
N GLN A 34 -30.70 19.61 -44.15
CA GLN A 34 -31.30 20.05 -42.90
C GLN A 34 -31.83 18.87 -42.07
N ALA A 35 -32.51 17.91 -42.69
CA ALA A 35 -33.01 16.71 -42.01
C ALA A 35 -31.86 15.87 -41.43
N LEU A 36 -30.80 15.67 -42.21
CA LEU A 36 -29.58 14.96 -41.75
C LEU A 36 -28.92 15.69 -40.58
N TRP A 37 -28.78 17.02 -40.66
CA TRP A 37 -28.19 17.83 -39.59
C TRP A 37 -29.02 17.81 -38.30
N ARG A 38 -30.34 17.95 -38.41
CA ARG A 38 -31.28 17.82 -37.27
C ARG A 38 -31.19 16.43 -36.65
N GLY A 39 -31.10 15.37 -37.47
CA GLY A 39 -30.90 14.01 -36.99
C GLY A 39 -29.57 13.81 -36.27
N TYR A 40 -28.48 14.34 -36.83
CA TYR A 40 -27.14 14.29 -36.23
C TYR A 40 -27.10 15.01 -34.87
N THR A 41 -27.63 16.23 -34.79
CA THR A 41 -27.67 17.02 -33.56
C THR A 41 -28.52 16.35 -32.47
N SER A 42 -29.69 15.80 -32.81
CA SER A 42 -30.51 15.03 -31.86
C SER A 42 -29.79 13.78 -31.33
N ARG A 43 -29.13 13.01 -32.21
CA ARG A 43 -28.33 11.85 -31.78
C ARG A 43 -27.17 12.25 -30.87
N LYS A 44 -26.48 13.36 -31.15
CA LYS A 44 -25.43 13.87 -30.27
C LYS A 44 -25.94 14.34 -28.92
N ARG A 45 -27.13 14.94 -28.85
CA ARG A 45 -27.77 15.30 -27.56
C ARG A 45 -28.12 14.05 -26.76
N LEU A 46 -28.68 13.03 -27.40
CA LEU A 46 -29.02 11.76 -26.75
C LEU A 46 -27.78 11.00 -26.27
N GLU A 47 -26.69 11.01 -27.04
CA GLU A 47 -25.41 10.44 -26.63
C GLU A 47 -24.89 11.10 -25.35
N LYS A 48 -24.90 12.44 -25.28
CA LYS A 48 -24.51 13.19 -24.07
C LYS A 48 -25.42 12.88 -22.87
N ALA A 49 -26.74 12.80 -23.09
CA ALA A 49 -27.69 12.43 -22.03
C ALA A 49 -27.44 11.01 -21.49
N ASN A 50 -27.18 10.04 -22.37
CA ASN A 50 -26.84 8.68 -21.98
C ASN A 50 -25.51 8.60 -21.22
N GLN A 51 -24.51 9.39 -21.63
CA GLN A 51 -23.25 9.50 -20.88
C GLN A 51 -23.46 10.07 -19.48
N ALA A 52 -24.26 11.13 -19.34
CA ALA A 52 -24.62 11.70 -18.04
C ALA A 52 -25.36 10.68 -17.15
N MET A 53 -26.32 9.94 -17.72
CA MET A 53 -27.06 8.91 -16.99
C MET A 53 -26.15 7.75 -16.53
N LYS A 54 -25.20 7.33 -17.37
CA LYS A 54 -24.18 6.33 -17.00
C LYS A 54 -23.30 6.83 -15.85
N GLN A 55 -22.87 8.08 -15.90
CA GLN A 55 -22.08 8.69 -14.82
C GLN A 55 -22.89 8.74 -13.52
N PHE A 56 -24.16 9.15 -13.59
CA PHE A 56 -25.08 9.14 -12.45
C PHE A 56 -25.22 7.75 -11.82
N HIS A 57 -25.51 6.72 -12.63
CA HIS A 57 -25.61 5.35 -12.14
C HIS A 57 -24.32 4.84 -11.49
N ASN A 58 -23.17 5.15 -12.09
CA ASN A 58 -21.88 4.76 -11.51
C ASN A 58 -21.62 5.46 -10.17
N SER A 59 -21.92 6.76 -10.08
CA SER A 59 -21.81 7.53 -8.84
C SER A 59 -22.74 6.97 -7.76
N PHE A 60 -24.00 6.71 -8.10
CA PHE A 60 -24.99 6.13 -7.19
C PHE A 60 -24.54 4.75 -6.67
N ARG A 61 -24.12 3.84 -7.55
CA ARG A 61 -23.63 2.51 -7.17
C ARG A 61 -22.37 2.59 -6.28
N LYS A 62 -21.44 3.50 -6.59
CA LYS A 62 -20.24 3.73 -5.78
C LYS A 62 -20.59 4.29 -4.40
N ARG A 63 -21.58 5.19 -4.30
CA ARG A 63 -22.08 5.71 -3.02
C ARG A 63 -22.75 4.60 -2.22
N LYS A 64 -23.58 3.78 -2.85
CA LYS A 64 -24.28 2.68 -2.18
C LYS A 64 -23.32 1.63 -1.61
N ARG A 65 -22.27 1.26 -2.35
CA ARG A 65 -21.22 0.37 -1.84
C ARG A 65 -20.48 0.93 -0.63
N ARG A 66 -20.10 2.22 -0.69
CA ARG A 66 -19.47 2.89 0.46
C ARG A 66 -20.37 2.90 1.68
N GLU A 67 -21.66 3.17 1.50
CA GLU A 67 -22.63 3.14 2.59
C GLU A 67 -22.74 1.74 3.21
N THR A 68 -22.75 0.67 2.40
CA THR A 68 -22.78 -0.70 2.92
C THR A 68 -21.48 -1.08 3.62
N GLU A 69 -20.32 -0.72 3.05
CA GLU A 69 -19.00 -0.94 3.66
C GLU A 69 -18.89 -0.24 5.02
N ILE A 70 -19.27 1.04 5.09
CA ILE A 70 -19.27 1.79 6.37
C ILE A 70 -20.19 1.13 7.39
N LYS A 71 -21.38 0.67 6.98
CA LYS A 71 -22.32 0.00 7.88
C LYS A 71 -21.78 -1.34 8.37
N GLU A 72 -21.08 -2.09 7.52
CA GLU A 72 -20.40 -3.33 7.89
C GLU A 72 -19.24 -3.08 8.84
N GLU A 73 -18.38 -2.09 8.56
CA GLU A 73 -17.29 -1.69 9.45
C GLU A 73 -17.82 -1.26 10.82
N GLN A 74 -18.91 -0.49 10.88
CA GLN A 74 -19.54 -0.10 12.13
C GLN A 74 -20.05 -1.32 12.92
N ARG A 75 -20.68 -2.30 12.25
CA ARG A 75 -21.10 -3.55 12.89
C ARG A 75 -19.91 -4.34 13.43
N GLN A 76 -18.85 -4.48 12.63
CA GLN A 76 -17.64 -5.18 13.04
C GLN A 76 -16.98 -4.50 14.24
N ARG A 77 -16.88 -3.16 14.24
CA ARG A 77 -16.36 -2.39 15.38
C ARG A 77 -17.21 -2.59 16.63
N ALA A 78 -18.53 -2.52 16.51
CA ALA A 78 -19.45 -2.74 17.63
C ALA A 78 -19.34 -4.18 18.18
N GLU A 79 -19.19 -5.18 17.30
CA GLU A 79 -19.00 -6.58 17.70
C GLU A 79 -17.68 -6.77 18.46
N VAL A 80 -16.58 -6.19 17.97
CA VAL A 80 -15.27 -6.24 18.64
C VAL A 80 -15.36 -5.58 20.02
N GLN A 81 -16.02 -4.42 20.14
CA GLN A 81 -16.23 -3.75 21.42
C GLN A 81 -17.07 -4.58 22.38
N TYR A 82 -18.14 -5.20 21.89
CA TYR A 82 -18.98 -6.11 22.67
C TYR A 82 -18.18 -7.31 23.20
N LEU A 83 -17.39 -7.96 22.34
CA LEU A 83 -16.55 -9.09 22.72
C LEU A 83 -15.48 -8.70 23.74
N ALA A 84 -14.82 -7.55 23.55
CA ALA A 84 -13.82 -7.02 24.48
C ALA A 84 -14.44 -6.75 25.86
N THR A 85 -15.64 -6.16 25.89
CA THR A 85 -16.42 -5.88 27.11
C THR A 85 -16.81 -7.19 27.81
N ARG A 86 -17.33 -8.15 27.06
CA ARG A 86 -17.68 -9.48 27.59
C ARG A 86 -16.47 -10.18 28.20
N ASP A 87 -15.34 -10.15 27.51
CA ASP A 87 -14.09 -10.73 28.00
C ASP A 87 -13.55 -10.02 29.23
N HIS A 88 -13.71 -8.70 29.31
CA HIS A 88 -13.40 -7.93 30.52
C HIS A 88 -14.23 -8.42 31.71
N TYR A 89 -15.56 -8.50 31.59
CA TYR A 89 -16.43 -8.97 32.67
C TYR A 89 -16.15 -10.42 33.05
N ARG A 90 -15.87 -11.30 32.08
CA ARG A 90 -15.47 -12.68 32.35
C ARG A 90 -14.20 -12.75 33.19
N ARG A 91 -13.17 -11.97 32.84
CA ARG A 91 -11.91 -11.91 33.61
C ARG A 91 -12.11 -11.31 34.98
N LEU A 92 -12.92 -10.25 35.09
CA LEU A 92 -13.26 -9.63 36.38
C LEU A 92 -13.96 -10.64 37.30
N ARG A 93 -14.94 -11.39 36.77
CA ARG A 93 -15.62 -12.44 37.52
C ARG A 93 -14.64 -13.52 37.99
N GLN A 94 -13.78 -14.02 37.10
CA GLN A 94 -12.76 -15.01 37.46
C GLN A 94 -11.84 -14.51 38.58
N PHE A 95 -11.37 -13.27 38.46
CA PHE A 95 -10.54 -12.64 39.49
C PHE A 95 -11.27 -12.52 40.83
N LYS A 96 -12.53 -12.09 40.83
CA LYS A 96 -13.35 -12.01 42.06
C LYS A 96 -13.57 -13.38 42.69
N LEU A 97 -13.82 -14.41 41.89
CA LEU A 97 -13.96 -15.79 42.39
C LEU A 97 -12.66 -16.28 43.02
N GLN A 98 -11.51 -16.03 42.40
CA GLN A 98 -10.21 -16.38 42.97
C GLN A 98 -9.95 -15.65 44.30
N GLN A 99 -10.37 -14.38 44.43
CA GLN A 99 -10.29 -13.65 45.70
C GLN A 99 -11.17 -14.28 46.78
N ILE A 100 -12.42 -14.65 46.45
CA ILE A 100 -13.33 -15.31 47.39
C ILE A 100 -12.76 -16.66 47.83
N GLN A 101 -12.28 -17.48 46.88
CA GLN A 101 -11.68 -18.77 47.18
C GLN A 101 -10.46 -18.63 48.08
N ALA A 102 -9.59 -17.64 47.83
CA ALA A 102 -8.43 -17.38 48.69
C ALA A 102 -8.86 -17.03 50.13
N ILE A 103 -9.90 -16.21 50.29
CA ILE A 103 -10.42 -15.84 51.62
C ILE A 103 -11.07 -17.04 52.32
N GLN A 104 -11.78 -17.90 51.59
CA GLN A 104 -12.42 -19.11 52.14
C GLN A 104 -11.41 -20.14 52.68
N LEU A 105 -10.22 -20.22 52.08
CA LEU A 105 -9.17 -21.16 52.50
C LEU A 105 -8.33 -20.64 53.67
N LEU A 106 -8.35 -19.33 53.93
CA LEU A 106 -7.53 -18.70 54.95
C LEU A 106 -8.18 -18.78 56.34
N PRO A 107 -7.40 -19.00 57.41
CA PRO A 107 -7.89 -18.83 58.78
C PRO A 107 -8.36 -17.39 59.04
N ALA A 108 -9.40 -17.23 59.85
CA ALA A 108 -9.99 -15.91 60.13
C ALA A 108 -8.98 -14.87 60.66
N SER A 109 -7.97 -15.31 61.43
CA SER A 109 -6.90 -14.46 61.96
C SER A 109 -5.94 -13.91 60.90
N GLU A 110 -5.88 -14.52 59.72
CA GLU A 110 -4.97 -14.14 58.64
C GLU A 110 -5.65 -13.34 57.52
N ILE A 111 -6.98 -13.26 57.51
CA ILE A 111 -7.76 -12.56 56.48
C ILE A 111 -7.37 -11.07 56.41
N GLU A 112 -7.25 -10.38 57.56
CA GLU A 112 -6.92 -8.93 57.54
C GLU A 112 -5.52 -8.68 56.98
N LYS A 113 -4.53 -9.51 57.37
CA LYS A 113 -3.16 -9.42 56.84
C LYS A 113 -3.14 -9.61 55.33
N TYR A 114 -3.90 -10.57 54.81
CA TYR A 114 -4.04 -10.78 53.36
C TYR A 114 -4.67 -9.56 52.68
N LEU A 115 -5.77 -9.02 53.22
CA LEU A 115 -6.45 -7.84 52.66
C LEU A 115 -5.54 -6.61 52.65
N GLU A 116 -4.77 -6.39 53.71
CA GLU A 116 -3.79 -5.31 53.79
C GLU A 116 -2.75 -5.40 52.66
N ILE A 117 -2.16 -6.59 52.44
CA ILE A 117 -1.22 -6.82 51.34
C ILE A 117 -1.86 -6.50 49.98
N GLN A 118 -3.13 -6.88 49.77
CA GLN A 118 -3.84 -6.58 48.52
C GLN A 118 -4.12 -5.09 48.35
N ARG A 119 -4.49 -4.37 49.42
CA ARG A 119 -4.65 -2.90 49.42
C ARG A 119 -3.32 -2.23 49.07
N LEU A 120 -2.23 -2.66 49.68
CA LEU A 120 -0.89 -2.08 49.47
C LEU A 120 -0.41 -2.30 48.03
N ARG A 121 -0.56 -3.51 47.48
CA ARG A 121 -0.31 -3.81 46.06
C ARG A 121 -1.14 -2.95 45.12
N SER A 122 -2.41 -2.73 45.46
CA SER A 122 -3.31 -1.89 44.67
C SER A 122 -2.90 -0.41 44.72
N ALA A 123 -2.56 0.08 45.91
CA ALA A 123 -2.04 1.43 46.11
C ALA A 123 -0.76 1.67 45.31
N THR A 124 0.20 0.73 45.33
CA THR A 124 1.42 0.82 44.51
C THR A 124 1.11 0.92 43.02
N LYS A 125 0.13 0.15 42.52
CA LYS A 125 -0.31 0.21 41.12
C LYS A 125 -0.91 1.57 40.77
N ILE A 126 -1.81 2.09 41.60
CA ILE A 126 -2.45 3.40 41.42
C ILE A 126 -1.39 4.50 41.43
N GLN A 127 -0.50 4.49 42.43
CA GLN A 127 0.58 5.45 42.55
C GLN A 127 1.53 5.42 41.34
N ALA A 128 1.89 4.24 40.85
CA ALA A 128 2.75 4.11 39.66
C ALA A 128 2.07 4.70 38.41
N VAL A 129 0.77 4.44 38.20
CA VAL A 129 0.00 5.02 37.09
C VAL A 129 -0.08 6.54 37.23
N PHE A 130 -0.38 7.05 38.42
CA PHE A 130 -0.48 8.48 38.70
C PHE A 130 0.85 9.21 38.50
N ARG A 131 1.96 8.68 39.03
CA ARG A 131 3.32 9.20 38.78
C ARG A 131 3.64 9.23 37.29
N GLY A 132 3.26 8.18 36.55
CA GLY A 132 3.41 8.16 35.10
C GLY A 132 2.54 9.19 34.37
N TYR A 133 1.33 9.44 34.85
CA TYR A 133 0.45 10.50 34.32
C TYR A 133 1.06 11.89 34.57
N LEU A 134 1.52 12.16 35.79
CA LEU A 134 2.20 13.40 36.12
C LEU A 134 3.41 13.62 35.22
N LEU A 135 4.27 12.62 35.06
CA LEU A 135 5.42 12.71 34.16
C LEU A 135 5.00 13.07 32.74
N ARG A 136 3.98 12.39 32.19
CA ARG A 136 3.47 12.71 30.84
C ARG A 136 2.89 14.11 30.72
N ARG A 137 2.40 14.70 31.81
CA ARG A 137 1.85 16.06 31.86
C ARG A 137 2.95 17.12 32.05
N THR A 138 4.04 16.77 32.73
CA THR A 138 5.14 17.71 33.04
C THR A 138 6.26 17.69 32.01
N LEU A 139 6.31 16.69 31.12
CA LEU A 139 7.27 16.67 30.02
C LEU A 139 6.94 17.83 29.07
N ALA A 140 7.92 18.70 28.84
CA ALA A 140 7.86 19.71 27.80
C ALA A 140 7.75 19.04 26.42
N ASP A 141 7.20 19.75 25.44
CA ASP A 141 6.89 19.17 24.13
C ASP A 141 8.15 18.59 23.44
N GLY A 142 9.30 19.25 23.54
CA GLY A 142 10.57 18.73 23.01
C GLY A 142 11.04 17.39 23.61
N ASP A 143 10.83 17.16 24.91
CA ASP A 143 11.17 15.88 25.54
C ASP A 143 10.19 14.78 25.14
N ARG A 144 8.93 15.14 24.89
CA ARG A 144 7.89 14.24 24.40
C ARG A 144 8.21 13.75 22.99
N ASP A 145 8.62 14.64 22.11
CA ASP A 145 8.99 14.29 20.73
C ASP A 145 10.22 13.40 20.70
N ARG A 146 11.24 13.73 21.50
CA ARG A 146 12.41 12.86 21.66
C ARG A 146 12.05 11.47 22.15
N LEU A 147 11.07 11.32 23.05
CA LEU A 147 10.58 10.01 23.50
C LEU A 147 9.79 9.27 22.41
N ILE A 148 9.01 9.97 21.60
CA ILE A 148 8.27 9.42 20.46
C ILE A 148 9.26 8.93 19.40
N MET A 149 10.24 9.76 19.02
CA MET A 149 11.32 9.41 18.10
C MET A 149 12.10 8.19 18.59
N ASN A 150 12.50 8.17 19.86
CA ASN A 150 13.18 7.01 20.45
C ASN A 150 12.32 5.74 20.41
N ARG A 151 11.02 5.86 20.68
CA ARG A 151 10.10 4.71 20.61
C ARG A 151 9.96 4.22 19.17
N ALA A 152 9.86 5.12 18.20
CA ALA A 152 9.82 4.80 16.78
C ALA A 152 11.12 4.11 16.34
N ALA A 153 12.27 4.69 16.68
CA ALA A 153 13.59 4.12 16.40
C ALA A 153 13.71 2.69 16.96
N ARG A 154 13.32 2.45 18.22
CA ARG A 154 13.31 1.08 18.80
C ARG A 154 12.39 0.12 18.05
N ARG A 155 11.23 0.58 17.56
CA ARG A 155 10.32 -0.26 16.76
C ARG A 155 10.96 -0.62 15.41
N ILE A 156 11.58 0.35 14.74
CA ILE A 156 12.29 0.16 13.47
C ILE A 156 13.48 -0.79 13.66
N GLN A 157 14.30 -0.57 14.69
CA GLN A 157 15.42 -1.45 15.01
C GLN A 157 14.94 -2.89 15.27
N ARG A 158 13.90 -3.07 16.09
CA ARG A 158 13.34 -4.41 16.36
C ARG A 158 12.76 -5.06 15.11
N SER A 159 12.07 -4.32 14.25
CA SER A 159 11.51 -4.86 13.02
C SER A 159 12.63 -5.27 12.05
N PHE A 160 13.69 -4.47 11.95
CA PHE A 160 14.88 -4.77 11.17
C PHE A 160 15.62 -6.00 11.70
N HIS A 161 15.83 -6.12 13.01
CA HIS A 161 16.43 -7.33 13.60
C HIS A 161 15.60 -8.59 13.30
N ARG A 162 14.26 -8.51 13.41
CA ARG A 162 13.38 -9.63 13.04
C ARG A 162 13.45 -9.94 11.54
N TYR A 163 13.50 -8.91 10.70
CA TYR A 163 13.67 -9.09 9.26
C TYR A 163 14.99 -9.79 8.94
N ARG A 164 16.10 -9.33 9.51
CA ARG A 164 17.43 -9.93 9.36
C ARG A 164 17.44 -11.38 9.82
N GLN A 165 16.84 -11.67 10.98
CA GLN A 165 16.71 -13.04 11.48
C GLN A 165 15.89 -13.93 10.53
N ARG A 166 14.76 -13.43 10.00
CA ARG A 166 13.97 -14.15 9.00
C ARG A 166 14.75 -14.40 7.72
N LYS A 167 15.51 -13.41 7.24
CA LYS A 167 16.36 -13.55 6.04
C LYS A 167 17.49 -14.53 6.24
N GLN A 168 18.14 -14.51 7.40
CA GLN A 168 19.16 -15.51 7.74
C GLN A 168 18.55 -16.91 7.77
N ALA A 169 17.43 -17.09 8.47
CA ALA A 169 16.73 -18.37 8.52
C ALA A 169 16.28 -18.85 7.13
N GLU A 170 15.91 -17.94 6.23
CA GLU A 170 15.57 -18.26 4.83
C GLU A 170 16.80 -18.74 4.04
N LEU A 171 17.96 -18.08 4.21
CA LEU A 171 19.22 -18.50 3.62
C LEU A 171 19.66 -19.87 4.16
N ASP A 172 19.61 -20.08 5.47
CA ASP A 172 19.96 -21.36 6.10
C ASP A 172 19.03 -22.47 5.59
N ARG A 173 17.72 -22.21 5.45
CA ARG A 173 16.77 -23.16 4.83
C ARG A 173 17.11 -23.44 3.37
N ARG A 174 17.55 -22.43 2.61
CA ARG A 174 17.97 -22.60 1.22
C ARG A 174 19.25 -23.42 1.13
N GLN A 175 20.24 -23.16 1.99
CA GLN A 175 21.48 -23.93 2.07
C GLN A 175 21.18 -25.39 2.41
N LYS A 176 20.37 -25.66 3.45
CA LYS A 176 19.92 -27.03 3.79
C LYS A 176 19.19 -27.72 2.64
N ARG A 177 18.35 -27.00 1.88
CA ARG A 177 17.74 -27.54 0.66
C ARG A 177 18.77 -27.88 -0.42
N LEU A 178 19.80 -27.04 -0.59
CA LEU A 178 20.88 -27.30 -1.54
C LEU A 178 21.77 -28.46 -1.10
N GLU A 179 22.04 -28.62 0.20
CA GLU A 179 22.70 -29.81 0.77
C GLU A 179 21.90 -31.09 0.48
N TYR A 180 20.57 -31.03 0.50
CA TYR A 180 19.73 -32.17 0.10
C TYR A 180 19.76 -32.44 -1.41
N ILE A 181 19.90 -31.40 -2.25
CA ILE A 181 19.95 -31.53 -3.72
C ILE A 181 21.34 -31.95 -4.20
N LYS A 182 22.41 -31.61 -3.48
CA LYS A 182 23.78 -31.95 -3.81
C LYS A 182 24.25 -33.06 -2.89
N PRO A 183 24.05 -34.36 -3.22
CA PRO A 183 24.59 -35.44 -2.43
C PRO A 183 26.09 -35.24 -2.25
N THR A 184 26.53 -35.24 -0.99
CA THR A 184 27.89 -34.94 -0.52
C THR A 184 28.97 -35.86 -1.12
N ILE A 185 28.58 -36.91 -1.84
CA ILE A 185 29.49 -37.91 -2.42
C ILE A 185 28.97 -38.30 -3.81
N LEU A 186 29.11 -37.40 -4.78
CA LEU A 186 29.10 -37.79 -6.20
C LEU A 186 30.55 -37.75 -6.70
N THR A 187 31.41 -38.60 -6.12
CA THR A 187 32.74 -38.89 -6.69
C THR A 187 32.52 -39.45 -8.10
N GLU A 188 33.42 -39.18 -9.06
CA GLU A 188 33.22 -39.62 -10.46
C GLU A 188 32.94 -41.13 -10.55
N ALA A 189 33.60 -41.95 -9.72
CA ALA A 189 33.35 -43.37 -9.59
C ALA A 189 31.89 -43.72 -9.19
N LYS A 190 31.28 -42.94 -8.29
CA LYS A 190 29.87 -43.16 -7.90
C LYS A 190 28.90 -42.69 -8.98
N ARG A 191 29.28 -41.67 -9.76
CA ARG A 191 28.53 -41.22 -10.92
C ARG A 191 28.49 -42.31 -11.99
N GLU A 192 29.62 -42.95 -12.28
CA GLU A 192 29.71 -44.07 -13.21
C GLU A 192 28.88 -45.28 -12.73
N GLU A 193 28.97 -45.66 -11.45
CA GLU A 193 28.14 -46.73 -10.88
C GLU A 193 26.63 -46.44 -11.01
N LEU A 194 26.21 -45.19 -10.79
CA LEU A 194 24.82 -44.80 -10.95
C LEU A 194 24.38 -44.79 -12.41
N ILE A 195 25.26 -44.39 -13.34
CA ILE A 195 24.98 -44.47 -14.78
C ILE A 195 24.81 -45.94 -15.18
N GLU A 196 25.68 -46.82 -14.73
CA GLU A 196 25.59 -48.26 -14.99
C GLU A 196 24.31 -48.86 -14.39
N GLN A 197 23.93 -48.47 -13.18
CA GLN A 197 22.66 -48.89 -12.57
C GLN A 197 21.44 -48.39 -13.35
N ILE A 198 21.49 -47.14 -13.85
CA ILE A 198 20.41 -46.56 -14.67
C ILE A 198 20.34 -47.28 -16.02
N ASP A 199 21.46 -47.56 -16.66
CA ASP A 199 21.51 -48.22 -17.97
C ASP A 199 21.09 -49.69 -17.85
N LYS A 200 21.52 -50.38 -16.78
CA LYS A 200 21.00 -51.70 -16.43
C LYS A 200 19.48 -51.66 -16.22
N TRP A 201 18.98 -50.73 -15.40
CA TRP A 201 17.54 -50.58 -15.16
C TRP A 201 16.76 -50.26 -16.44
N ARG A 202 17.32 -49.43 -17.34
CA ARG A 202 16.72 -49.10 -18.65
C ARG A 202 16.74 -50.30 -19.60
N SER A 203 17.78 -51.12 -19.56
CA SER A 203 17.89 -52.35 -20.36
C SER A 203 16.88 -53.40 -19.89
N GLU A 204 16.71 -53.54 -18.57
CA GLU A 204 15.76 -54.47 -17.94
C GLU A 204 14.31 -53.98 -18.09
N ARG A 205 14.10 -52.66 -18.14
CA ARG A 205 12.79 -52.02 -18.34
C ARG A 205 12.82 -51.15 -19.58
N ALA A 206 13.03 -51.79 -20.72
CA ALA A 206 12.89 -51.12 -22.00
C ALA A 206 11.51 -50.44 -22.05
N PRO A 207 11.42 -49.16 -22.46
CA PRO A 207 10.14 -48.50 -22.60
C PRO A 207 9.27 -49.36 -23.50
N ARG A 208 8.01 -49.59 -23.10
CA ARG A 208 7.04 -50.26 -23.96
C ARG A 208 7.07 -49.55 -25.32
N ALA A 209 7.24 -50.30 -26.40
CA ALA A 209 7.09 -49.78 -27.76
C ALA A 209 5.69 -49.17 -27.84
N MET A 210 5.65 -47.84 -27.81
CA MET A 210 4.43 -47.04 -27.82
C MET A 210 4.08 -46.80 -29.28
N SER A 211 2.82 -46.99 -29.68
CA SER A 211 2.42 -46.63 -31.04
C SER A 211 2.56 -45.11 -31.23
N ASP A 212 2.75 -44.67 -32.47
CA ASP A 212 2.87 -43.23 -32.77
C ASP A 212 1.65 -42.43 -32.28
N GLU A 213 0.47 -43.05 -32.31
CA GLU A 213 -0.77 -42.48 -31.79
C GLU A 213 -0.74 -42.29 -30.27
N GLU A 214 -0.25 -43.28 -29.53
CA GLU A 214 -0.09 -43.20 -28.08
C GLU A 214 0.98 -42.16 -27.68
N PHE A 215 2.06 -42.04 -28.47
CA PHE A 215 3.10 -41.04 -28.27
C PHE A 215 2.55 -39.62 -28.51
N LEU A 216 1.80 -39.41 -29.59
CA LEU A 216 1.13 -38.13 -29.86
C LEU A 216 0.14 -37.78 -28.76
N ALA A 217 -0.61 -38.75 -28.22
CA ALA A 217 -1.52 -38.53 -27.10
C ALA A 217 -0.77 -38.12 -25.82
N LEU A 218 0.35 -38.78 -25.51
CA LEU A 218 1.21 -38.42 -24.38
C LEU A 218 1.79 -37.00 -24.55
N HIS A 219 2.28 -36.68 -25.76
CA HIS A 219 2.79 -35.35 -26.08
C HIS A 219 1.70 -34.29 -25.92
N GLY A 220 0.48 -34.57 -26.39
CA GLY A 220 -0.68 -33.70 -26.21
C GLY A 220 -0.96 -33.43 -24.72
N ARG A 221 -0.96 -34.47 -23.87
CA ARG A 221 -1.13 -34.31 -22.41
C ARG A 221 -0.01 -33.48 -21.79
N ALA A 222 1.24 -33.72 -22.20
CA ALA A 222 2.39 -32.95 -21.71
C ALA A 222 2.29 -31.47 -22.09
N GLN A 223 1.91 -31.17 -23.34
CA GLN A 223 1.66 -29.80 -23.80
C GLN A 223 0.48 -29.15 -23.06
N GLU A 224 -0.57 -29.92 -22.74
CA GLU A 224 -1.67 -29.43 -21.93
C GLU A 224 -1.21 -29.05 -20.51
N HIS A 225 -0.40 -29.89 -19.87
CA HIS A 225 0.19 -29.58 -18.55
C HIS A 225 1.06 -28.32 -18.60
N LEU A 226 1.88 -28.17 -19.63
CA LEU A 226 2.69 -26.96 -19.84
C LEU A 226 1.81 -25.73 -20.05
N ASN A 227 0.78 -25.83 -20.88
CA ASN A 227 -0.16 -24.74 -21.12
C ASN A 227 -0.91 -24.35 -19.84
N ARG A 228 -1.35 -25.31 -19.02
CA ARG A 228 -1.94 -25.04 -17.70
C ARG A 228 -0.97 -24.29 -16.79
N TYR A 229 0.30 -24.71 -16.73
CA TYR A 229 1.31 -24.01 -15.93
C TYR A 229 1.57 -22.58 -16.44
N VAL A 230 1.69 -22.39 -17.75
CA VAL A 230 1.94 -21.07 -18.37
C VAL A 230 0.74 -20.13 -18.17
N THR A 231 -0.48 -20.64 -18.32
CA THR A 231 -1.72 -19.86 -18.17
C THR A 231 -1.97 -19.46 -16.71
N THR A 232 -1.84 -20.40 -15.77
CA THR A 232 -1.96 -20.11 -14.33
C THR A 232 -0.93 -19.08 -13.86
N ASN A 233 0.30 -19.15 -14.36
CA ASN A 233 1.37 -18.21 -14.01
C ASN A 233 1.38 -16.92 -14.86
N ARG A 234 0.40 -16.72 -15.74
CA ARG A 234 0.37 -15.53 -16.62
C ARG A 234 0.27 -14.22 -15.83
N ALA A 235 -0.46 -14.22 -14.71
CA ALA A 235 -0.56 -13.05 -13.83
C ALA A 235 0.80 -12.71 -13.20
N TRP A 236 1.50 -13.71 -12.65
CA TRP A 236 2.83 -13.55 -12.08
C TRP A 236 3.87 -13.08 -13.11
N ARG A 237 3.87 -13.65 -14.32
CA ARG A 237 4.76 -13.20 -15.40
C ARG A 237 4.51 -11.76 -15.82
N ARG A 238 3.25 -11.30 -15.85
CA ARG A 238 2.95 -9.88 -16.12
C ARG A 238 3.47 -8.95 -15.03
N ILE A 239 3.36 -9.37 -13.77
CA ILE A 239 3.92 -8.63 -12.63
C ILE A 239 5.44 -8.57 -12.74
N GLU A 240 6.09 -9.71 -13.00
CA GLU A 240 7.54 -9.82 -13.17
C GLU A 240 8.05 -8.97 -14.35
N GLN A 241 7.37 -9.03 -15.50
CA GLN A 241 7.68 -8.18 -16.66
C GLN A 241 7.53 -6.70 -16.33
N ARG A 242 6.45 -6.30 -15.64
CA ARG A 242 6.27 -4.91 -15.19
C ARG A 242 7.38 -4.49 -14.23
N GLN A 243 7.78 -5.37 -13.31
CA GLN A 243 8.87 -5.10 -12.37
C GLN A 243 10.20 -4.94 -13.11
N ARG A 244 10.51 -5.80 -14.08
CA ARG A 244 11.71 -5.68 -14.93
C ARG A 244 11.71 -4.37 -15.71
N LEU A 245 10.59 -4.02 -16.36
CA LEU A 245 10.47 -2.76 -17.09
C LEU A 245 10.65 -1.55 -16.17
N LEU A 246 10.08 -1.59 -14.97
CA LEU A 246 10.26 -0.52 -13.97
C LEU A 246 11.73 -0.42 -13.53
N LEU A 247 12.41 -1.54 -13.29
CA LEU A 247 13.83 -1.56 -12.94
C LEU A 247 14.70 -0.99 -14.07
N HIS A 248 14.44 -1.36 -15.32
CA HIS A 248 15.14 -0.78 -16.47
C HIS A 248 14.88 0.72 -16.60
N MET A 249 13.63 1.16 -16.42
CA MET A 249 13.27 2.57 -16.43
C MET A 249 13.98 3.35 -15.32
N LEU A 250 14.01 2.81 -14.09
CA LEU A 250 14.73 3.41 -12.97
C LEU A 250 16.24 3.47 -13.20
N ASN A 251 16.83 2.43 -13.79
CA ASN A 251 18.25 2.42 -14.13
C ASN A 251 18.57 3.52 -15.15
N ASN A 252 17.76 3.63 -16.21
CA ASN A 252 17.91 4.67 -17.23
C ASN A 252 17.71 6.07 -16.63
N ASP A 253 16.69 6.25 -15.78
CA ASP A 253 16.44 7.50 -15.05
C ASP A 253 17.66 7.86 -14.17
N SER A 254 18.28 6.88 -13.51
CA SER A 254 19.46 7.10 -12.66
C SER A 254 20.71 7.45 -13.47
N GLU A 255 20.96 6.78 -14.60
CA GLU A 255 22.09 7.10 -15.49
C GLU A 255 21.94 8.50 -16.09
N PHE A 256 20.71 8.87 -16.48
CA PHE A 256 20.39 10.22 -16.95
C PHE A 256 20.65 11.27 -15.88
N LEU A 257 20.17 11.04 -14.65
CA LEU A 257 20.39 11.96 -13.52
C LEU A 257 21.87 12.09 -13.17
N LEU A 258 22.63 10.98 -13.16
CA LEU A 258 24.07 11.00 -12.88
C LEU A 258 24.87 11.71 -13.98
N SER A 259 24.44 11.59 -15.24
CA SER A 259 25.12 12.21 -16.39
C SER A 259 24.84 13.72 -16.48
N ASN A 260 23.61 14.13 -16.17
CA ASN A 260 23.15 15.52 -16.25
C ASN A 260 23.18 16.27 -14.91
N TYR A 261 23.64 15.62 -13.84
CA TYR A 261 23.86 16.26 -12.55
C TYR A 261 24.87 17.40 -12.75
N PRO A 262 24.60 18.62 -12.23
CA PRO A 262 25.58 19.68 -12.27
C PRO A 262 26.82 19.20 -11.50
N LYS A 263 27.88 18.84 -12.22
CA LYS A 263 29.17 18.52 -11.60
C LYS A 263 29.55 19.75 -10.78
N LEU A 264 29.77 19.59 -9.47
CA LEU A 264 30.35 20.65 -8.63
C LEU A 264 31.75 20.95 -9.16
N LYS A 265 31.85 21.77 -10.21
CA LYS A 265 33.03 22.57 -10.44
C LYS A 265 32.85 23.79 -9.56
N PHE A 266 33.43 23.73 -8.36
CA PHE A 266 33.75 24.93 -7.61
C PHE A 266 34.74 25.73 -8.46
N VAL A 267 34.21 26.64 -9.28
CA VAL A 267 34.99 27.75 -9.82
C VAL A 267 34.84 28.85 -8.78
N MET A 268 35.70 28.87 -7.77
CA MET A 268 35.95 30.10 -7.01
C MET A 268 36.80 31.00 -7.91
N GLU A 269 36.17 31.92 -8.63
CA GLU A 269 36.86 33.11 -9.11
C GLU A 269 36.84 34.20 -8.03
N PRO A 270 37.84 35.09 -7.96
CA PRO A 270 38.15 35.91 -6.79
C PRO A 270 37.14 37.03 -6.47
N ASN A 271 36.01 37.08 -7.16
CA ASN A 271 35.15 38.26 -7.22
C ASN A 271 33.72 37.99 -6.70
N ASN A 272 33.49 36.90 -5.96
CA ASN A 272 32.21 36.58 -5.27
C ASN A 272 30.94 36.92 -6.07
N GLN A 273 30.97 36.74 -7.39
CA GLN A 273 29.82 36.88 -8.27
C GLN A 273 29.59 35.54 -8.95
N THR A 274 28.55 34.85 -8.51
CA THR A 274 28.07 33.62 -9.12
C THR A 274 27.45 33.97 -10.48
N ILE A 275 28.25 33.92 -11.55
CA ILE A 275 27.71 34.03 -12.90
C ILE A 275 26.94 32.74 -13.19
N LEU A 276 25.61 32.82 -13.15
CA LEU A 276 24.71 31.80 -13.70
C LEU A 276 25.04 31.65 -15.18
N THR A 277 25.94 30.73 -15.51
CA THR A 277 26.24 30.44 -16.92
C THR A 277 24.97 29.98 -17.62
N THR A 278 24.83 30.41 -18.87
CA THR A 278 23.72 30.19 -19.81
C THR A 278 23.27 28.73 -19.98
N ASN A 279 23.95 27.77 -19.35
CA ASN A 279 23.63 26.35 -19.36
C ASN A 279 22.48 25.94 -18.41
N HIS A 280 22.06 26.79 -17.46
CA HIS A 280 21.01 26.43 -16.50
C HIS A 280 19.59 26.44 -17.08
N LEU A 281 19.32 27.27 -18.10
CA LEU A 281 18.01 27.32 -18.76
C LEU A 281 17.75 26.04 -19.60
N ASP A 282 18.77 25.58 -20.33
CA ASP A 282 18.68 24.38 -21.16
C ASP A 282 18.57 23.11 -20.30
N GLN A 283 19.20 23.09 -19.13
CA GLN A 283 19.06 21.99 -18.16
C GLN A 283 17.62 21.87 -17.66
N ALA A 284 16.97 22.97 -17.29
CA ALA A 284 15.58 22.95 -16.83
C ALA A 284 14.62 22.43 -17.91
N ALA A 285 14.80 22.86 -19.17
CA ALA A 285 14.02 22.36 -20.31
C ALA A 285 14.25 20.86 -20.56
N THR A 286 15.46 20.37 -20.32
CA THR A 286 15.84 18.95 -20.47
C THR A 286 15.13 18.06 -19.44
N TYR A 287 15.01 18.50 -18.19
CA TYR A 287 14.29 17.75 -17.14
C TYR A 287 12.75 17.82 -17.28
N LEU A 288 12.21 18.95 -17.74
CA LEU A 288 10.77 19.14 -17.96
C LEU A 288 10.21 18.29 -19.12
N ASN A 289 11.07 17.91 -20.07
CA ASN A 289 10.70 17.09 -21.23
C ASN A 289 11.13 15.61 -21.09
N HIS A 290 11.56 15.17 -19.91
CA HIS A 290 12.06 13.82 -19.69
C HIS A 290 10.97 12.73 -19.88
N PRO A 291 11.25 11.55 -20.46
CA PRO A 291 10.24 10.50 -20.68
C PRO A 291 9.54 10.02 -19.39
N SER A 292 10.30 9.92 -18.29
CA SER A 292 9.79 9.56 -16.97
C SER A 292 8.89 10.63 -16.39
N SER A 293 7.65 10.26 -16.05
CA SER A 293 6.68 11.19 -15.45
C SER A 293 7.11 11.67 -14.06
N ALA A 294 7.83 10.84 -13.30
CA ALA A 294 8.30 11.19 -11.97
C ALA A 294 9.35 12.31 -12.03
N ILE A 295 10.34 12.19 -12.93
CA ILE A 295 11.37 13.21 -13.14
C ILE A 295 10.73 14.51 -13.61
N ARG A 296 9.82 14.47 -14.58
CA ARG A 296 9.10 15.67 -15.05
C ARG A 296 8.29 16.34 -13.97
N TYR A 297 7.57 15.55 -13.18
CA TYR A 297 6.77 16.07 -12.07
C TYR A 297 7.66 16.79 -11.07
N ARG A 298 8.75 16.15 -10.64
CA ARG A 298 9.69 16.75 -9.68
C ARG A 298 10.39 17.99 -10.25
N ALA A 299 10.77 17.97 -11.52
CA ALA A 299 11.35 19.13 -12.21
C ALA A 299 10.36 20.31 -12.28
N ARG A 300 9.09 20.02 -12.55
CA ARG A 300 8.02 21.02 -12.57
C ARG A 300 7.75 21.60 -11.18
N GLU A 301 7.74 20.76 -10.14
CA GLU A 301 7.64 21.23 -8.77
C GLU A 301 8.79 22.17 -8.41
N ALA A 302 10.04 21.74 -8.63
CA ALA A 302 11.22 22.56 -8.36
C ALA A 302 11.20 23.89 -9.13
N HIS A 303 10.78 23.88 -10.40
CA HIS A 303 10.62 25.09 -11.20
C HIS A 303 9.55 26.03 -10.63
N ASN A 304 8.39 25.48 -10.25
CA ASN A 304 7.32 26.26 -9.62
C ASN A 304 7.76 26.85 -8.28
N GLU A 305 8.55 26.11 -7.51
CA GLU A 305 9.13 26.54 -6.25
C GLU A 305 10.13 27.69 -6.46
N ALA A 306 11.04 27.54 -7.42
CA ALA A 306 11.94 28.62 -7.84
C ALA A 306 11.18 29.87 -8.30
N LEU A 307 10.08 29.71 -9.05
CA LEU A 307 9.22 30.84 -9.45
C LEU A 307 8.48 31.47 -8.26
N LYS A 308 8.04 30.68 -7.28
CA LYS A 308 7.44 31.19 -6.04
C LYS A 308 8.45 32.05 -5.27
N TYR A 309 9.69 31.59 -5.14
CA TYR A 309 10.76 32.36 -4.51
C TYR A 309 11.12 33.62 -5.29
N ALA A 310 11.27 33.54 -6.62
CA ALA A 310 11.59 34.71 -7.46
C ALA A 310 10.48 35.77 -7.46
N ARG A 311 9.21 35.36 -7.27
CA ARG A 311 8.06 36.28 -7.16
C ARG A 311 7.80 36.74 -5.73
N ALA A 312 8.49 36.19 -4.74
CA ALA A 312 8.31 36.59 -3.36
C ALA A 312 8.95 37.97 -3.13
N PRO A 313 8.33 38.84 -2.31
CA PRO A 313 8.94 40.08 -1.88
C PRO A 313 10.30 39.85 -1.20
N TRP A 314 11.25 40.78 -1.36
CA TRP A 314 12.63 40.64 -0.89
C TRP A 314 12.78 40.24 0.60
N TYR A 315 11.84 40.63 1.46
CA TYR A 315 11.85 40.28 2.88
C TYR A 315 11.51 38.80 3.19
N LYS A 316 10.81 38.09 2.29
CA LYS A 316 10.59 36.64 2.42
C LYS A 316 11.84 35.82 2.09
N GLY A 317 12.73 36.35 1.26
CA GLY A 317 14.03 35.73 0.98
C GLY A 317 15.00 35.78 2.17
N LEU A 318 14.87 36.80 3.03
CA LEU A 318 15.65 36.94 4.26
C LEU A 318 15.18 36.03 5.39
N GLN A 319 13.90 35.66 5.41
CA GLN A 319 13.39 34.67 6.36
C GLN A 319 14.02 33.31 6.08
N ILE A 320 14.15 32.85 4.83
CA ILE A 320 14.72 31.52 4.53
C ILE A 320 16.20 31.36 4.93
N ALA A 321 16.98 32.45 4.98
CA ALA A 321 18.35 32.41 5.52
C ALA A 321 18.40 32.26 7.06
N ASN A 322 17.32 32.66 7.75
CA ASN A 322 17.12 32.45 9.18
C ASN A 322 16.19 31.24 9.49
N THR A 323 15.47 30.75 8.49
CA THR A 323 14.54 29.61 8.52
C THR A 323 15.18 28.40 7.82
N GLN A 324 16.50 28.25 7.91
CA GLN A 324 17.12 26.94 7.75
C GLN A 324 17.11 26.17 9.08
N ASP A 325 16.70 26.83 10.17
CA ASP A 325 16.66 26.22 11.50
C ASP A 325 15.26 26.15 12.15
N ASP A 326 14.20 26.87 11.71
CA ASP A 326 13.03 27.05 12.61
C ASP A 326 11.58 26.96 12.10
N ASP A 327 11.22 26.70 10.83
CA ASP A 327 9.77 26.61 10.46
C ASP A 327 9.41 25.35 9.65
N ASP A 328 9.05 24.28 10.35
CA ASP A 328 8.35 23.09 9.84
C ASP A 328 7.00 22.90 10.58
N ASP A 329 6.43 23.95 11.17
CA ASP A 329 5.14 23.90 11.87
C ASP A 329 4.33 25.15 11.56
N ASP A 330 3.36 25.05 10.65
CA ASP A 330 2.07 25.77 10.70
C ASP A 330 1.20 25.37 9.50
N ASP A 331 0.62 24.17 9.55
CA ASP A 331 -0.55 23.76 8.76
C ASP A 331 -1.24 22.54 9.43
N GLU A 332 -1.63 22.65 10.71
CA GLU A 332 -2.43 21.60 11.40
C GLU A 332 -3.69 22.09 12.13
N ASP A 333 -4.25 23.24 11.76
CA ASP A 333 -5.44 23.81 12.46
C ASP A 333 -6.82 23.51 11.83
N GLU A 334 -6.96 22.49 10.96
CA GLU A 334 -8.28 22.17 10.36
C GLU A 334 -8.70 20.69 10.42
N TYR A 335 -8.35 19.94 11.47
CA TYR A 335 -8.82 18.54 11.64
C TYR A 335 -9.52 18.18 12.96
N PHE A 336 -9.71 19.11 13.91
CA PHE A 336 -10.24 18.75 15.24
C PHE A 336 -11.68 19.16 15.58
N ASN A 337 -12.46 19.74 14.65
CA ASN A 337 -13.82 20.22 14.96
C ASN A 337 -14.99 19.39 14.40
N ARG A 338 -14.82 18.07 14.28
CA ARG A 338 -15.95 17.12 14.19
C ARG A 338 -15.76 15.94 15.13
N GLY A 339 -16.21 16.12 16.36
CA GLY A 339 -16.34 15.04 17.32
C GLY A 339 -16.56 15.64 18.69
N GLY A 340 -17.83 15.72 19.11
CA GLY A 340 -18.21 16.26 20.40
C GLY A 340 -17.38 15.69 21.54
N LEU A 341 -16.96 16.60 22.42
CA LEU A 341 -16.77 16.33 23.82
C LEU A 341 -17.95 15.49 24.30
N ASP A 342 -17.70 14.23 24.65
CA ASP A 342 -18.43 13.41 25.63
C ASP A 342 -17.88 11.97 25.56
N ASP A 343 -16.65 11.72 26.03
CA ASP A 343 -16.26 10.36 26.44
C ASP A 343 -14.97 10.23 27.28
N PHE A 344 -14.46 11.31 27.87
CA PHE A 344 -13.32 11.25 28.79
C PHE A 344 -13.75 10.84 30.22
N SER A 345 -14.45 9.72 30.38
CA SER A 345 -14.64 9.08 31.68
C SER A 345 -15.09 7.62 31.53
N ARG A 346 -14.12 6.68 31.46
CA ARG A 346 -14.12 5.35 32.16
C ARG A 346 -13.31 4.22 31.50
N ASN A 347 -12.85 4.32 30.24
CA ASN A 347 -12.42 3.10 29.52
C ASN A 347 -10.91 2.85 29.29
N ASP A 348 -10.01 3.73 29.73
CA ASP A 348 -8.56 3.56 29.45
C ASP A 348 -7.80 2.56 30.34
N ILE A 349 -8.47 1.89 31.28
CA ILE A 349 -7.83 0.86 32.13
C ILE A 349 -7.80 -0.52 31.44
N LEU A 350 -8.53 -0.72 30.33
CA LEU A 350 -8.84 -2.07 29.82
C LEU A 350 -8.23 -2.46 28.48
N SER A 351 -7.49 -1.57 27.80
CA SER A 351 -6.94 -1.85 26.46
C SER A 351 -5.41 -1.73 26.41
N ASN A 352 -4.69 -2.53 27.19
CA ASN A 352 -3.24 -2.66 27.02
C ASN A 352 -2.79 -4.13 26.89
N PRO A 353 -2.85 -4.71 25.67
CA PRO A 353 -2.42 -6.09 25.42
C PRO A 353 -0.89 -6.28 25.50
N VAL A 354 -0.09 -5.21 25.59
CA VAL A 354 1.39 -5.27 25.56
C VAL A 354 1.99 -5.61 26.94
N ARG A 355 1.20 -5.57 28.03
CA ARG A 355 1.68 -5.89 29.39
C ARG A 355 1.70 -7.40 29.72
N PHE A 356 1.13 -8.24 28.86
CA PHE A 356 0.86 -9.65 29.15
C PHE A 356 2.04 -10.63 28.95
N GLU A 357 3.13 -10.24 28.26
CA GLU A 357 4.29 -11.15 28.14
C GLU A 357 5.23 -11.13 29.35
N TYR A 358 5.17 -10.08 30.19
CA TYR A 358 6.06 -9.97 31.36
C TYR A 358 5.59 -10.81 32.57
N GLU A 359 4.28 -11.08 32.71
CA GLU A 359 3.76 -11.85 33.86
C GLU A 359 3.82 -13.37 33.69
N LYS A 360 3.85 -13.89 32.45
CA LYS A 360 4.01 -15.34 32.21
C LYS A 360 5.40 -15.86 32.61
N ARG A 361 6.46 -15.03 32.55
CA ARG A 361 7.83 -15.46 32.90
C ARG A 361 8.10 -15.54 34.41
N LYS A 362 7.33 -14.85 35.26
CA LYS A 362 7.51 -14.90 36.72
C LYS A 362 6.81 -16.10 37.38
N PHE A 363 5.78 -16.66 36.77
CA PHE A 363 5.05 -17.80 37.33
C PHE A 363 5.74 -19.17 37.15
N HIS A 364 6.85 -19.25 36.40
CA HIS A 364 7.64 -20.49 36.25
C HIS A 364 8.87 -20.57 37.17
N GLN A 365 9.06 -19.62 38.10
CA GLN A 365 10.22 -19.60 39.02
C GLN A 365 9.85 -19.96 40.47
N PHE A 366 8.60 -20.33 40.75
CA PHE A 366 8.16 -20.74 42.07
C PHE A 366 7.43 -22.09 41.99
N THR A 367 8.18 -23.15 41.68
CA THR A 367 7.88 -24.49 42.18
C THR A 367 8.88 -24.79 43.29
N PRO A 368 8.44 -25.02 44.54
CA PRO A 368 9.34 -25.43 45.61
C PRO A 368 9.80 -26.87 45.34
N ASN A 369 11.12 -27.07 45.29
CA ASN A 369 11.76 -28.38 45.34
C ASN A 369 11.30 -29.10 46.61
N THR A 370 10.52 -30.17 46.44
CA THR A 370 10.19 -31.12 47.51
C THR A 370 11.40 -32.03 47.68
N THR A 371 12.22 -31.72 48.67
CA THR A 371 13.28 -32.60 49.16
C THR A 371 12.62 -33.80 49.84
N THR A 372 12.56 -34.93 49.16
CA THR A 372 12.25 -36.23 49.76
C THR A 372 13.44 -36.67 50.62
N SER A 373 13.37 -36.32 51.90
CA SER A 373 14.15 -36.96 52.96
C SER A 373 13.73 -38.42 53.06
N SER A 374 14.55 -39.33 52.52
CA SER A 374 14.38 -40.78 52.72
C SER A 374 15.09 -41.15 54.01
N ILE A 375 14.28 -41.58 54.98
CA ILE A 375 14.71 -42.16 56.24
C ILE A 375 15.27 -43.56 55.97
N GLU A 376 16.45 -43.81 56.51
CA GLU A 376 17.19 -45.07 56.48
C GLU A 376 16.43 -46.19 57.20
N HIS A 377 16.23 -47.31 56.50
CA HIS A 377 16.05 -48.62 57.11
C HIS A 377 16.80 -49.66 56.27
N HIS A 378 17.98 -50.05 56.76
CA HIS A 378 18.58 -51.34 56.42
C HIS A 378 19.17 -51.96 57.69
N GLN A 379 18.51 -53.04 58.12
CA GLN A 379 19.19 -54.24 58.58
C GLN A 379 19.77 -54.99 57.39
#